data_AF-A0A9P5TIZ3-F1
#
_entry.id   AF-A0A9P5TIZ3-F1
#
_cell.length_a   1.000
_cell.length_b   1.000
_cell.length_c   1.000
_cell.angle_alpha   90.00
_cell.angle_beta   90.00
_cell.angle_gamma   90.00
#
_symmetry.space_group_name_H-M   'P 1'
#
loop_
_entity.id
_entity.type
_entity.pdbx_description
1 polymer ?
#
loop_
_entity_poly.entity_id
_entity_poly.type
_entity_poly.pdbx_seq_one_letter_code
_entity_poly.pdbx_strand_id
1 'polypeptide(L)'
;MCTFKRGSKGCQTHIFPQGLRKTQAQKNPPSLNTLELKAIEHTSRAIFLMFGSMRLKVAYLMHTSIQWYKRAHWDKCVRHVSKDNRGKIGLALEFKDYIITFITNDLVFQPIWEETFDKKKKKWGLNPIPPSIYDDYSYFLTKVANWIETRSRGIRSGLACEVMRSTQDVWCGIGVYTVCELFFDAGMFSYSPTQDQRLRYMYWLHVYAKDAVGIPTHLAALIDGYNAAIHTLGNQPQNWCRDDNELSLYDPFDPIYIQEALESKSLSLGHLIFGEKDWMHLQQQKFCHQATDPLTLMFMERGELVRNETHLPPGYYESLYPSQQRANYVQRPTYAYNAKKQIWSVVQCFPSNSCSTARLEGKSDQVYEEFTGPERRRRLFSTIVTESQGVAIGPLEYCGNGRILQLPSGRKQLSLVHKADPMLSIRQITQQAKHEFRLKNNLDQPGKAKVAMTERQHITQAEYIKTAVETYWLS
;
A
#
# COMPACT_ATOMS: atom_id res chain seq x y z
N MET A 1 -16.61 1.86 33.69
CA MET A 1 -16.79 0.60 32.96
C MET A 1 -16.21 0.73 31.56
N CYS A 2 -15.66 -0.35 30.99
CA CYS A 2 -15.06 -0.35 29.66
C CYS A 2 -16.12 -0.11 28.57
N THR A 3 -16.05 1.04 27.88
CA THR A 3 -16.95 1.40 26.77
C THR A 3 -16.32 1.14 25.40
N PHE A 4 -15.06 0.68 25.36
CA PHE A 4 -14.33 0.49 24.13
C PHE A 4 -15.03 -0.46 23.16
N LYS A 5 -14.98 -0.10 21.88
CA LYS A 5 -15.41 -0.91 20.75
C LYS A 5 -14.23 -1.21 19.81
N ARG A 6 -14.30 -2.31 19.07
CA ARG A 6 -13.30 -2.76 18.09
C ARG A 6 -13.98 -3.34 16.86
N GLY A 7 -13.31 -3.27 15.72
CA GLY A 7 -13.84 -3.69 14.42
C GLY A 7 -13.62 -2.63 13.36
N SER A 8 -14.05 -2.91 12.13
CA SER A 8 -14.05 -1.93 11.04
C SER A 8 -15.02 -0.76 11.33
N LYS A 9 -14.84 0.38 10.67
CA LYS A 9 -15.62 1.62 10.89
C LYS A 9 -17.15 1.40 10.94
N GLY A 10 -17.67 0.46 10.14
CA GLY A 10 -19.11 0.14 10.10
C GLY A 10 -19.56 -1.07 10.94
N CYS A 11 -18.65 -1.82 11.56
CA CYS A 11 -18.97 -3.07 12.25
C CYS A 11 -18.28 -3.19 13.62
N GLN A 12 -18.18 -2.08 14.34
CA GLN A 12 -17.56 -2.05 15.66
C GLN A 12 -18.43 -2.74 16.72
N THR A 13 -17.83 -3.68 17.44
CA THR A 13 -18.47 -4.42 18.53
C THR A 13 -17.78 -4.13 19.85
N HIS A 14 -18.52 -4.31 20.93
CA HIS A 14 -18.03 -4.01 22.26
C HIS A 14 -17.04 -5.05 22.76
N ILE A 15 -15.92 -4.59 23.35
CA ILE A 15 -14.93 -5.50 23.94
C ILE A 15 -15.46 -6.16 25.20
N PHE A 16 -16.21 -5.40 26.02
CA PHE A 16 -16.77 -5.89 27.28
C PHE A 16 -18.19 -6.44 27.08
N PRO A 17 -18.55 -7.60 27.64
CA PRO A 17 -19.89 -8.19 27.48
C PRO A 17 -20.99 -7.26 27.98
N GLN A 18 -22.17 -7.27 27.37
CA GLN A 18 -23.21 -6.29 27.67
C GLN A 18 -23.96 -6.61 28.96
N GLY A 19 -24.33 -7.87 29.19
CA GLY A 19 -25.03 -8.36 30.38
C GLY A 19 -24.19 -8.39 31.66
N LEU A 20 -22.89 -8.08 31.57
CA LEU A 20 -22.06 -7.80 32.76
C LEU A 20 -21.88 -6.30 33.01
N ARG A 21 -22.53 -5.43 32.22
CA ARG A 21 -22.44 -3.99 32.42
C ARG A 21 -23.45 -3.52 33.46
N LYS A 22 -22.97 -2.60 34.28
CA LYS A 22 -23.77 -1.82 35.19
C LYS A 22 -24.50 -0.79 34.33
N THR A 23 -25.81 -0.98 34.22
CA THR A 23 -26.72 -0.06 33.53
C THR A 23 -27.74 0.45 34.54
N GLN A 24 -28.59 1.40 34.14
CA GLN A 24 -29.70 1.83 34.99
C GLN A 24 -30.66 0.65 35.29
N ALA A 25 -30.89 -0.22 34.30
CA ALA A 25 -31.71 -1.42 34.44
C ALA A 25 -31.02 -2.54 35.25
N GLN A 26 -29.68 -2.63 35.17
CA GLN A 26 -28.89 -3.66 35.84
C GLN A 26 -27.85 -3.03 36.77
N LYS A 27 -28.28 -2.64 37.99
CA LYS A 27 -27.43 -1.93 38.95
C LYS A 27 -26.30 -2.80 39.54
N ASN A 28 -26.54 -4.11 39.64
CA ASN A 28 -25.64 -5.08 40.25
C ASN A 28 -25.38 -6.25 39.27
N PRO A 29 -24.64 -6.04 38.16
CA PRO A 29 -24.32 -7.12 37.24
C PRO A 29 -23.40 -8.18 37.90
N PRO A 30 -23.42 -9.43 37.44
CA PRO A 30 -22.45 -10.44 37.87
C PRO A 30 -21.01 -9.97 37.62
N SER A 31 -20.08 -10.40 38.49
CA SER A 31 -18.67 -10.07 38.33
C SER A 31 -18.04 -10.85 37.18
N LEU A 32 -17.11 -10.24 36.43
CA LEU A 32 -16.33 -10.94 35.41
C LEU A 32 -15.54 -12.12 36.01
N ASN A 33 -15.19 -12.04 37.29
CA ASN A 33 -14.45 -13.08 38.01
C ASN A 33 -15.25 -14.38 38.21
N THR A 34 -16.55 -14.39 37.94
CA THR A 34 -17.37 -15.62 37.98
C THR A 34 -17.30 -16.40 36.68
N LEU A 35 -16.70 -15.84 35.61
CA LEU A 35 -16.53 -16.53 34.35
C LEU A 35 -15.30 -17.45 34.40
N GLU A 36 -15.46 -18.66 33.88
CA GLU A 36 -14.39 -19.65 33.78
C GLU A 36 -14.35 -20.21 32.37
N LEU A 37 -13.17 -20.23 31.74
CA LEU A 37 -13.00 -20.79 30.41
C LEU A 37 -13.15 -22.33 30.48
N LYS A 38 -14.29 -22.84 29.98
CA LYS A 38 -14.64 -24.27 30.00
C LYS A 38 -14.23 -25.01 28.73
N ALA A 39 -14.21 -24.32 27.60
CA ALA A 39 -13.89 -24.92 26.31
C ALA A 39 -13.42 -23.86 25.30
N ILE A 40 -12.73 -24.33 24.27
CA ILE A 40 -12.31 -23.53 23.13
C ILE A 40 -12.83 -24.22 21.87
N GLU A 41 -13.52 -23.46 21.02
CA GLU A 41 -13.89 -23.89 19.67
C GLU A 41 -13.26 -22.93 18.67
N HIS A 42 -13.23 -23.29 17.40
CA HIS A 42 -12.68 -22.41 16.36
C HIS A 42 -13.38 -22.59 15.02
N THR A 43 -13.24 -21.58 14.17
CA THR A 43 -13.42 -21.68 12.73
C THR A 43 -12.10 -21.34 12.05
N SER A 44 -12.07 -21.46 10.73
CA SER A 44 -10.95 -20.98 9.91
C SER A 44 -10.64 -19.48 10.06
N ARG A 45 -11.50 -18.67 10.69
CA ARG A 45 -11.35 -17.20 10.83
C ARG A 45 -11.66 -16.62 12.20
N ALA A 46 -11.99 -17.45 13.17
CA ALA A 46 -12.34 -17.00 14.51
C ALA A 46 -12.04 -18.07 15.57
N ILE A 47 -11.81 -17.62 16.80
CA ILE A 47 -11.81 -18.47 17.99
C ILE A 47 -13.08 -18.19 18.80
N PHE A 48 -13.57 -19.21 19.49
CA PHE A 48 -14.63 -19.11 20.47
C PHE A 48 -14.11 -19.55 21.82
N LEU A 49 -14.31 -18.71 22.81
CA LEU A 49 -13.94 -18.95 24.20
C LEU A 49 -15.23 -19.12 25.00
N MET A 50 -15.42 -20.31 25.55
CA MET A 50 -16.66 -20.72 26.23
C MET A 50 -16.52 -20.45 27.73
N PHE A 51 -17.27 -19.49 28.25
CA PHE A 51 -17.26 -19.07 29.66
C PHE A 51 -18.50 -19.55 30.43
N GLY A 52 -18.90 -20.81 30.22
CA GLY A 52 -20.13 -21.37 30.79
C GLY A 52 -21.38 -20.84 30.10
N SER A 53 -22.10 -19.91 30.72
CA SER A 53 -23.32 -19.30 30.16
C SER A 53 -23.04 -18.25 29.08
N MET A 54 -21.79 -17.84 28.92
CA MET A 54 -21.37 -16.83 27.95
C MET A 54 -20.37 -17.40 26.96
N ARG A 55 -20.37 -16.87 25.74
CA ARG A 55 -19.38 -17.19 24.72
C ARG A 55 -18.79 -15.92 24.13
N LEU A 56 -17.47 -15.90 23.98
CA LEU A 56 -16.76 -14.84 23.28
C LEU A 56 -16.23 -15.39 21.95
N LYS A 57 -16.77 -14.90 20.84
CA LYS A 57 -16.20 -15.08 19.51
C LYS A 57 -15.20 -13.95 19.23
N VAL A 58 -14.01 -14.27 18.76
CA VAL A 58 -13.04 -13.28 18.28
C VAL A 58 -12.67 -13.59 16.83
N ALA A 59 -13.11 -12.74 15.90
CA ALA A 59 -12.68 -12.82 14.50
C ALA A 59 -11.38 -12.02 14.30
N TYR A 60 -10.38 -12.67 13.70
CA TYR A 60 -9.02 -12.12 13.59
C TYR A 60 -8.89 -10.97 12.59
N LEU A 61 -9.71 -11.00 11.54
CA LEU A 61 -9.62 -10.10 10.39
C LEU A 61 -8.20 -10.13 9.77
N MET A 62 -7.54 -8.99 9.54
CA MET A 62 -6.32 -8.92 8.71
C MET A 62 -5.02 -9.07 9.50
N HIS A 63 -4.90 -8.42 10.66
CA HIS A 63 -3.62 -8.26 11.34
C HIS A 63 -3.72 -8.58 12.83
N THR A 64 -4.34 -9.71 13.20
CA THR A 64 -4.48 -10.12 14.60
C THR A 64 -3.88 -11.50 14.83
N SER A 65 -3.04 -11.60 15.86
CA SER A 65 -2.43 -12.84 16.33
C SER A 65 -2.84 -13.11 17.78
N ILE A 66 -2.99 -14.39 18.13
CA ILE A 66 -3.22 -14.81 19.51
C ILE A 66 -1.88 -15.15 20.13
N GLN A 67 -1.59 -14.63 21.33
CA GLN A 67 -0.43 -15.03 22.11
C GLN A 67 -0.86 -15.33 23.54
N TRP A 68 -0.25 -16.36 24.15
CA TRP A 68 -0.43 -16.70 25.55
C TRP A 68 0.84 -16.43 26.33
N TYR A 69 0.69 -15.92 27.55
CA TYR A 69 1.81 -15.67 28.45
C TYR A 69 1.50 -16.27 29.81
N LYS A 70 2.51 -16.84 30.47
CA LYS A 70 2.45 -17.03 31.92
C LYS A 70 2.39 -15.65 32.57
N ARG A 71 1.61 -15.51 33.65
CA ARG A 71 1.44 -14.23 34.37
C ARG A 71 2.78 -13.58 34.73
N ALA A 72 3.69 -14.35 35.32
CA ALA A 72 5.01 -13.86 35.70
C ALA A 72 5.82 -13.30 34.50
N HIS A 73 5.68 -13.92 33.32
CA HIS A 73 6.34 -13.45 32.10
C HIS A 73 5.67 -12.18 31.57
N TRP A 74 4.35 -12.11 31.60
CA TRP A 74 3.63 -10.91 31.20
C TRP A 74 4.04 -9.69 32.03
N ASP A 75 4.01 -9.84 33.35
CA ASP A 75 4.31 -8.75 34.28
C ASP A 75 5.76 -8.29 34.14
N LYS A 76 6.71 -9.22 33.97
CA LYS A 76 8.13 -8.87 33.87
C LYS A 76 8.56 -8.38 32.48
N CYS A 77 8.04 -9.00 31.40
CA CYS A 77 8.63 -8.86 30.07
C CYS A 77 7.72 -8.16 29.05
N VAL A 78 6.39 -8.34 29.12
CA VAL A 78 5.49 -7.88 28.04
C VAL A 78 4.82 -6.56 28.39
N ARG A 79 4.34 -6.42 29.63
CA ARG A 79 3.59 -5.26 30.10
C ARG A 79 4.38 -3.94 29.97
N HIS A 80 5.70 -4.03 30.13
CA HIS A 80 6.60 -2.87 30.10
C HIS A 80 7.10 -2.48 28.71
N VAL A 81 6.83 -3.30 27.69
CA VAL A 81 7.26 -3.01 26.31
C VAL A 81 6.25 -2.05 25.65
N SER A 82 6.77 -1.00 25.01
CA SER A 82 5.94 -0.01 24.31
C SER A 82 5.14 -0.66 23.18
N LYS A 83 3.97 -0.08 22.88
CA LYS A 83 3.09 -0.55 21.79
C LYS A 83 3.78 -0.62 20.43
N ASP A 84 4.80 0.22 20.21
CA ASP A 84 5.53 0.29 18.94
C ASP A 84 6.48 -0.90 18.77
N ASN A 85 6.95 -1.50 19.88
CA ASN A 85 7.86 -2.65 19.85
C ASN A 85 7.16 -4.01 19.95
N ARG A 86 6.01 -4.10 20.64
CA ARG A 86 5.27 -5.37 20.81
C ARG A 86 4.00 -5.49 19.97
N GLY A 87 3.64 -4.45 19.23
CA GLY A 87 2.32 -4.30 18.62
C GLY A 87 1.24 -3.85 19.61
N LYS A 88 0.03 -3.61 19.10
CA LYS A 88 -1.09 -3.11 19.92
C LYS A 88 -1.84 -4.31 20.52
N ILE A 89 -2.07 -4.32 21.83
CA ILE A 89 -3.00 -5.30 22.42
C ILE A 89 -4.42 -4.83 22.13
N GLY A 90 -5.12 -5.56 21.28
CA GLY A 90 -6.53 -5.32 21.00
C GLY A 90 -7.43 -5.75 22.15
N LEU A 91 -7.17 -6.93 22.69
CA LEU A 91 -7.86 -7.55 23.82
C LEU A 91 -6.85 -8.39 24.62
N ALA A 92 -6.92 -8.33 25.95
CA ALA A 92 -6.25 -9.26 26.85
C ALA A 92 -7.27 -9.87 27.82
N LEU A 93 -7.21 -11.18 27.99
CA LEU A 93 -8.04 -11.96 28.91
C LEU A 93 -7.12 -12.53 29.98
N GLU A 94 -7.36 -12.11 31.21
CA GLU A 94 -6.53 -12.41 32.36
C GLU A 94 -7.12 -13.58 33.16
N PHE A 95 -6.34 -14.65 33.29
CA PHE A 95 -6.63 -15.83 34.10
C PHE A 95 -5.67 -15.90 35.29
N LYS A 96 -5.88 -16.83 36.23
CA LYS A 96 -5.03 -16.95 37.42
C LYS A 96 -3.53 -17.02 37.07
N ASP A 97 -3.15 -17.95 36.20
CA ASP A 97 -1.72 -18.21 35.90
C ASP A 97 -1.31 -17.75 34.49
N TYR A 98 -2.27 -17.38 33.66
CA TYR A 98 -2.05 -17.09 32.24
C TYR A 98 -2.79 -15.84 31.76
N ILE A 99 -2.27 -15.24 30.69
CA ILE A 99 -2.91 -14.13 29.99
C ILE A 99 -2.97 -14.48 28.51
N ILE A 100 -4.17 -14.46 27.95
CA ILE A 100 -4.40 -14.62 26.51
C ILE A 100 -4.53 -13.24 25.91
N THR A 101 -3.77 -12.95 24.87
CA THR A 101 -3.79 -11.66 24.19
C THR A 101 -4.09 -11.79 22.72
N PHE A 102 -4.81 -10.81 22.20
CA PHE A 102 -5.08 -10.61 20.78
C PHE A 102 -4.28 -9.39 20.34
N ILE A 103 -3.07 -9.63 19.85
CA ILE A 103 -2.13 -8.60 19.43
C ILE A 103 -2.40 -8.26 17.97
N THR A 104 -2.48 -6.98 17.66
CA THR A 104 -2.87 -6.48 16.35
C THR A 104 -2.07 -5.25 15.94
N ASN A 105 -1.83 -5.11 14.64
CA ASN A 105 -1.12 -3.95 14.10
C ASN A 105 -2.02 -2.70 14.04
N ASP A 106 -3.31 -2.89 13.74
CA ASP A 106 -4.25 -1.82 13.37
C ASP A 106 -5.49 -1.73 14.28
N LEU A 107 -5.62 -2.60 15.29
CA LEU A 107 -6.81 -2.71 16.15
C LEU A 107 -8.07 -3.17 15.39
N VAL A 108 -7.91 -3.73 14.19
CA VAL A 108 -9.00 -4.25 13.36
C VAL A 108 -9.18 -5.73 13.67
N PHE A 109 -9.99 -6.01 14.69
CA PHE A 109 -10.48 -7.35 15.04
C PHE A 109 -11.90 -7.22 15.62
N GLN A 110 -12.68 -8.31 15.64
CA GLN A 110 -14.09 -8.24 16.03
C GLN A 110 -14.41 -9.19 17.20
N PRO A 111 -14.48 -8.68 18.44
CA PRO A 111 -14.96 -9.44 19.59
C PRO A 111 -16.49 -9.40 19.66
N ILE A 112 -17.15 -10.54 19.73
CA ILE A 112 -18.61 -10.66 19.85
C ILE A 112 -18.90 -11.53 21.06
N TRP A 113 -19.59 -10.94 22.03
CA TRP A 113 -20.11 -11.67 23.18
C TRP A 113 -21.53 -12.16 22.88
N GLU A 114 -21.77 -13.42 23.22
CA GLU A 114 -23.08 -14.04 23.14
C GLU A 114 -23.46 -14.53 24.53
N GLU A 115 -24.64 -14.09 24.98
CA GLU A 115 -25.12 -14.29 26.36
C GLU A 115 -26.23 -15.34 26.43
N THR A 116 -26.79 -15.72 25.28
CA THR A 116 -27.88 -16.68 25.16
C THR A 116 -27.47 -17.86 24.29
N PHE A 117 -27.39 -19.03 24.91
CA PHE A 117 -27.26 -20.30 24.20
C PHE A 117 -28.66 -20.85 23.87
N ASP A 118 -28.99 -20.97 22.58
CA ASP A 118 -30.20 -21.68 22.18
C ASP A 118 -29.96 -23.20 22.32
N LYS A 119 -30.35 -23.73 23.49
CA LYS A 119 -30.27 -25.16 23.81
C LYS A 119 -30.98 -26.03 22.78
N LYS A 120 -32.10 -25.55 22.19
CA LYS A 120 -32.88 -26.34 21.21
C LYS A 120 -32.13 -26.49 19.91
N LYS A 121 -31.47 -25.42 19.46
CA LYS A 121 -30.66 -25.45 18.23
C LYS A 121 -29.25 -25.99 18.45
N LYS A 122 -28.84 -26.19 19.73
CA LYS A 122 -27.46 -26.44 20.15
C LYS A 122 -26.48 -25.45 19.50
N LYS A 123 -26.95 -24.24 19.26
CA LYS A 123 -26.26 -23.22 18.48
C LYS A 123 -26.46 -21.90 19.18
N TRP A 124 -25.39 -21.14 19.23
CA TRP A 124 -25.48 -19.71 19.47
C TRP A 124 -25.92 -19.03 18.18
N GLY A 125 -26.43 -17.80 18.22
CA GLY A 125 -27.11 -17.08 17.12
C GLY A 125 -26.34 -16.83 15.81
N LEU A 126 -25.28 -17.59 15.53
CA LEU A 126 -24.57 -17.63 14.25
C LEU A 126 -25.07 -18.80 13.40
N ASN A 127 -25.01 -18.62 12.08
CA ASN A 127 -25.17 -19.72 11.15
C ASN A 127 -24.21 -20.87 11.52
N PRO A 128 -24.65 -22.13 11.37
CA PRO A 128 -23.76 -23.27 11.58
C PRO A 128 -22.46 -23.04 10.81
N ILE A 129 -21.37 -23.10 11.56
CA ILE A 129 -20.03 -22.99 11.02
C ILE A 129 -19.78 -24.31 10.31
N PRO A 130 -19.49 -24.32 9.00
CA PRO A 130 -19.04 -25.54 8.34
C PRO A 130 -17.75 -26.01 9.04
N PRO A 131 -17.56 -27.32 9.23
CA PRO A 131 -16.31 -27.84 9.77
C PRO A 131 -15.12 -27.30 8.98
N SER A 132 -13.98 -27.12 9.66
CA SER A 132 -12.76 -26.69 8.98
C SER A 132 -12.41 -27.70 7.88
N ILE A 133 -11.76 -27.22 6.80
CA ILE A 133 -11.22 -28.11 5.76
C ILE A 133 -10.29 -29.18 6.33
N TYR A 134 -9.67 -28.90 7.48
CA TYR A 134 -8.80 -29.83 8.21
C TYR A 134 -9.57 -30.84 9.08
N ASP A 135 -10.80 -30.51 9.50
CA ASP A 135 -11.61 -31.37 10.37
C ASP A 135 -12.44 -32.37 9.55
N ASP A 136 -13.00 -31.93 8.42
CA ASP A 136 -13.85 -32.76 7.54
C ASP A 136 -13.67 -32.37 6.06
N TYR A 137 -12.59 -32.87 5.47
CA TYR A 137 -12.26 -32.61 4.07
C TYR A 137 -13.32 -33.14 3.10
N SER A 138 -13.95 -34.28 3.40
CA SER A 138 -15.00 -34.90 2.58
C SER A 138 -16.26 -34.04 2.53
N TYR A 139 -16.68 -33.48 3.68
CA TYR A 139 -17.77 -32.51 3.73
C TYR A 139 -17.46 -31.27 2.90
N PHE A 140 -16.25 -30.72 3.02
CA PHE A 140 -15.81 -29.58 2.23
C PHE A 140 -15.89 -29.86 0.72
N LEU A 141 -15.33 -30.98 0.25
CA LEU A 141 -15.40 -31.36 -1.16
C LEU A 141 -16.84 -31.54 -1.66
N THR A 142 -17.70 -32.16 -0.85
CA THR A 142 -19.13 -32.32 -1.18
C THR A 142 -19.81 -30.97 -1.34
N LYS A 143 -19.52 -30.00 -0.46
CA LYS A 143 -20.05 -28.63 -0.57
C LYS A 143 -19.54 -27.91 -1.82
N VAL A 144 -18.25 -28.04 -2.12
CA VAL A 144 -17.66 -27.47 -3.34
C VAL A 144 -18.30 -28.08 -4.59
N ALA A 145 -18.44 -29.40 -4.67
CA ALA A 145 -19.06 -30.08 -5.81
C ALA A 145 -20.50 -29.63 -6.03
N ASN A 146 -21.32 -29.62 -4.98
CA ASN A 146 -22.71 -29.16 -5.04
C ASN A 146 -22.80 -27.68 -5.45
N TRP A 147 -21.87 -26.85 -4.97
CA TRP A 147 -21.79 -25.44 -5.34
C TRP A 147 -21.42 -25.27 -6.82
N ILE A 148 -20.45 -26.04 -7.33
CA ILE A 148 -20.08 -26.05 -8.76
C ILE A 148 -21.29 -26.46 -9.60
N GLU A 149 -21.98 -27.55 -9.24
CA GLU A 149 -23.14 -28.05 -9.97
C GLU A 149 -24.27 -27.01 -10.01
N THR A 150 -24.63 -26.45 -8.85
CA THR A 150 -25.66 -25.41 -8.72
C THR A 150 -25.30 -24.18 -9.57
N ARG A 151 -24.06 -23.70 -9.45
CA ARG A 151 -23.59 -22.53 -10.18
C ARG A 151 -23.45 -22.80 -11.67
N SER A 152 -23.21 -24.06 -12.07
CA SER A 152 -23.03 -24.40 -13.47
C SER A 152 -24.31 -24.25 -14.29
N ARG A 153 -25.47 -24.39 -13.63
CA ARG A 153 -26.82 -24.28 -14.19
C ARG A 153 -27.39 -22.85 -14.18
N GLY A 154 -26.76 -21.91 -13.47
CA GLY A 154 -27.23 -20.53 -13.32
C GLY A 154 -26.43 -19.49 -14.10
N ILE A 155 -26.89 -18.24 -14.07
CA ILE A 155 -26.13 -17.09 -14.60
C ILE A 155 -24.88 -16.90 -13.74
N ARG A 156 -23.70 -16.95 -14.37
CA ARG A 156 -22.41 -16.74 -13.70
C ARG A 156 -21.99 -15.30 -13.87
N SER A 157 -22.05 -14.51 -12.79
CA SER A 157 -21.53 -13.15 -12.73
C SER A 157 -20.40 -13.03 -11.68
N GLY A 158 -19.50 -12.07 -11.88
CA GLY A 158 -18.36 -11.80 -11.01
C GLY A 158 -17.13 -12.65 -11.31
N LEU A 159 -15.97 -12.22 -10.81
CA LEU A 159 -14.72 -12.96 -10.92
C LEU A 159 -14.78 -14.20 -10.02
N ALA A 160 -14.28 -15.34 -10.49
CA ALA A 160 -14.38 -16.60 -9.76
C ALA A 160 -13.75 -16.52 -8.34
N CYS A 161 -12.64 -15.80 -8.19
CA CYS A 161 -12.00 -15.56 -6.89
C CYS A 161 -12.87 -14.70 -5.92
N GLU A 162 -13.56 -13.68 -6.42
CA GLU A 162 -14.47 -12.85 -5.63
C GLU A 162 -15.68 -13.65 -5.18
N VAL A 163 -16.24 -14.44 -6.10
CA VAL A 163 -17.37 -15.31 -5.83
C VAL A 163 -16.98 -16.32 -4.75
N MET A 164 -15.86 -17.04 -4.91
CA MET A 164 -15.37 -17.99 -3.91
C MET A 164 -15.20 -17.32 -2.54
N ARG A 165 -14.60 -16.13 -2.50
CA ARG A 165 -14.44 -15.38 -1.25
C ARG A 165 -15.76 -14.92 -0.64
N SER A 166 -16.77 -14.60 -1.44
CA SER A 166 -18.09 -14.18 -0.95
C SER A 166 -18.94 -15.34 -0.43
N THR A 167 -18.72 -16.56 -0.93
CA THR A 167 -19.45 -17.78 -0.54
C THR A 167 -18.73 -18.54 0.58
N GLN A 168 -18.55 -17.90 1.74
CA GLN A 168 -17.78 -18.45 2.88
C GLN A 168 -18.43 -19.67 3.55
N ASP A 169 -19.70 -19.92 3.28
CA ASP A 169 -20.42 -21.14 3.70
C ASP A 169 -19.97 -22.39 2.92
N VAL A 170 -19.38 -22.20 1.73
CA VAL A 170 -18.76 -23.27 0.92
C VAL A 170 -17.24 -23.21 1.04
N TRP A 171 -16.66 -22.04 0.76
CA TRP A 171 -15.22 -21.80 0.70
C TRP A 171 -14.70 -21.23 2.04
N CYS A 172 -15.02 -21.92 3.13
CA CYS A 172 -14.73 -21.45 4.47
C CYS A 172 -13.22 -21.30 4.70
N GLY A 173 -12.80 -20.15 5.23
CA GLY A 173 -11.39 -19.87 5.50
C GLY A 173 -10.59 -19.32 4.32
N ILE A 174 -11.04 -19.49 3.08
CA ILE A 174 -10.29 -19.08 1.89
C ILE A 174 -10.25 -17.55 1.77
N GLY A 175 -9.09 -16.98 2.12
CA GLY A 175 -8.78 -15.55 2.08
C GLY A 175 -8.32 -15.06 0.70
N VAL A 176 -7.89 -13.81 0.63
CA VAL A 176 -7.28 -13.20 -0.57
C VAL A 176 -6.09 -14.05 -1.05
N TYR A 177 -5.15 -14.34 -0.15
CA TYR A 177 -3.96 -15.09 -0.50
C TYR A 177 -4.28 -16.54 -0.86
N THR A 178 -5.09 -17.23 -0.05
CA THR A 178 -5.46 -18.63 -0.32
C THR A 178 -6.18 -18.80 -1.65
N VAL A 179 -7.08 -17.87 -2.03
CA VAL A 179 -7.76 -17.98 -3.32
C VAL A 179 -6.79 -17.74 -4.48
N CYS A 180 -5.78 -16.88 -4.33
CA CYS A 180 -4.76 -16.70 -5.35
C CYS A 180 -3.93 -17.98 -5.53
N GLU A 181 -3.47 -18.59 -4.44
CA GLU A 181 -2.71 -19.86 -4.48
C GLU A 181 -3.54 -21.01 -5.06
N LEU A 182 -4.82 -21.14 -4.70
CA LEU A 182 -5.68 -22.19 -5.26
C LEU A 182 -5.83 -22.09 -6.78
N PHE A 183 -5.95 -20.87 -7.30
CA PHE A 183 -6.04 -20.63 -8.74
C PHE A 183 -4.70 -20.91 -9.43
N PHE A 184 -3.61 -20.51 -8.80
CA PHE A 184 -2.25 -20.83 -9.26
C PHE A 184 -2.04 -22.34 -9.36
N ASP A 185 -2.30 -23.09 -8.29
CA ASP A 185 -2.14 -24.56 -8.24
C ASP A 185 -3.07 -25.26 -9.25
N ALA A 186 -4.24 -24.69 -9.51
CA ALA A 186 -5.17 -25.20 -10.52
C ALA A 186 -4.73 -24.91 -11.97
N GLY A 187 -3.58 -24.26 -12.19
CA GLY A 187 -3.14 -23.79 -13.51
C GLY A 187 -4.04 -22.70 -14.09
N MET A 188 -4.94 -22.16 -13.27
CA MET A 188 -5.87 -21.10 -13.64
C MET A 188 -5.25 -19.77 -13.25
N PHE A 189 -4.41 -19.19 -14.12
CA PHE A 189 -3.90 -17.84 -13.92
C PHE A 189 -5.05 -16.82 -13.90
N SER A 190 -5.54 -16.49 -12.70
CA SER A 190 -6.58 -15.48 -12.52
C SER A 190 -6.04 -14.07 -12.82
N TYR A 191 -4.71 -13.89 -12.88
CA TYR A 191 -4.06 -12.58 -13.00
C TYR A 191 -2.71 -12.63 -13.73
N SER A 192 -2.65 -13.12 -14.96
CA SER A 192 -1.62 -12.60 -15.88
C SER A 192 -2.26 -11.45 -16.63
N PRO A 193 -2.26 -10.21 -16.09
CA PRO A 193 -2.82 -9.08 -16.81
C PRO A 193 -2.09 -9.00 -18.15
N THR A 194 -2.87 -8.97 -19.23
CA THR A 194 -2.31 -8.80 -20.57
C THR A 194 -1.49 -7.52 -20.62
N GLN A 195 -0.58 -7.41 -21.59
CA GLN A 195 0.18 -6.18 -21.79
C GLN A 195 -0.74 -4.96 -21.88
N ASP A 196 -1.88 -5.08 -22.56
CA ASP A 196 -2.91 -4.03 -22.62
C ASP A 196 -3.53 -3.70 -21.27
N GLN A 197 -3.86 -4.71 -20.46
CA GLN A 197 -4.40 -4.50 -19.11
C GLN A 197 -3.39 -3.79 -18.20
N ARG A 198 -2.11 -4.16 -18.29
CA ARG A 198 -1.03 -3.47 -17.58
C ARG A 198 -0.89 -2.03 -18.06
N LEU A 199 -0.88 -1.79 -19.37
CA LEU A 199 -0.82 -0.45 -19.94
C LEU A 199 -2.03 0.40 -19.52
N ARG A 200 -3.21 -0.19 -19.31
CA ARG A 200 -4.36 0.54 -18.75
C ARG A 200 -4.14 1.00 -17.32
N TYR A 201 -3.36 0.27 -16.51
CA TYR A 201 -3.00 0.70 -15.16
C TYR A 201 -2.22 2.03 -15.16
N MET A 202 -1.46 2.31 -16.22
CA MET A 202 -0.78 3.60 -16.39
C MET A 202 -1.76 4.79 -16.30
N TYR A 203 -3.01 4.66 -16.73
CA TYR A 203 -4.01 5.74 -16.62
C TYR A 203 -4.43 6.04 -15.17
N TRP A 204 -4.20 5.10 -14.24
CA TRP A 204 -4.46 5.29 -12.81
C TRP A 204 -3.30 5.95 -12.07
N LEU A 205 -2.09 5.90 -12.65
CA LEU A 205 -0.95 6.66 -12.16
C LEU A 205 -1.18 8.13 -12.51
N HIS A 206 -0.83 9.07 -11.64
CA HIS A 206 -0.94 10.49 -11.98
C HIS A 206 0.30 10.94 -12.77
N VAL A 207 1.45 11.08 -12.10
CA VAL A 207 2.72 11.53 -12.68
C VAL A 207 3.74 10.40 -12.86
N TYR A 208 3.73 9.41 -11.97
CA TYR A 208 4.76 8.37 -11.88
C TYR A 208 4.92 7.56 -13.18
N ALA A 209 6.18 7.43 -13.63
CA ALA A 209 6.58 6.61 -14.77
C ALA A 209 5.86 6.91 -16.09
N LYS A 210 5.36 8.14 -16.26
CA LYS A 210 4.77 8.61 -17.51
C LYS A 210 5.69 9.52 -18.27
N ASP A 211 5.57 9.55 -19.59
CA ASP A 211 6.34 10.50 -20.41
C ASP A 211 5.78 11.92 -20.28
N ALA A 212 4.45 12.00 -20.33
CA ALA A 212 3.66 13.20 -20.13
C ALA A 212 2.41 12.88 -19.31
N VAL A 213 1.84 13.90 -18.67
CA VAL A 213 0.59 13.81 -17.92
C VAL A 213 -0.38 14.88 -18.41
N GLY A 214 -1.65 14.50 -18.53
CA GLY A 214 -2.73 15.46 -18.73
C GLY A 214 -3.03 16.17 -17.42
N ILE A 215 -2.93 17.49 -17.42
CA ILE A 215 -3.22 18.34 -16.27
C ILE A 215 -4.20 19.46 -16.66
N PRO A 216 -4.97 20.01 -15.71
CA PRO A 216 -5.81 21.17 -15.97
C PRO A 216 -5.00 22.34 -16.54
N THR A 217 -5.57 23.09 -17.50
CA THR A 217 -4.91 24.25 -18.12
C THR A 217 -4.36 25.26 -17.11
N HIS A 218 -5.06 25.45 -16.00
CA HIS A 218 -4.66 26.36 -14.93
C HIS A 218 -3.38 25.89 -14.22
N LEU A 219 -3.34 24.63 -13.77
CA LEU A 219 -2.11 24.04 -13.25
C LEU A 219 -0.97 24.06 -14.27
N ALA A 220 -1.29 23.86 -15.55
CA ALA A 220 -0.27 23.89 -16.60
C ALA A 220 0.39 25.26 -16.73
N ALA A 221 -0.38 26.34 -16.67
CA ALA A 221 0.17 27.70 -16.67
C ALA A 221 1.09 27.94 -15.46
N LEU A 222 0.72 27.45 -14.28
CA LEU A 222 1.58 27.52 -13.08
C LEU A 222 2.88 26.73 -13.25
N ILE A 223 2.80 25.50 -13.76
CA ILE A 223 3.97 24.66 -14.01
C ILE A 223 4.89 25.30 -15.05
N ASP A 224 4.32 25.84 -16.13
CA ASP A 224 5.08 26.49 -17.19
C ASP A 224 5.81 27.72 -16.65
N GLY A 225 5.13 28.55 -15.86
CA GLY A 225 5.73 29.72 -15.22
C GLY A 225 6.84 29.35 -14.22
N TYR A 226 6.60 28.33 -13.38
CA TYR A 226 7.62 27.80 -12.47
C TYR A 226 8.85 27.29 -13.22
N ASN A 227 8.67 26.46 -14.24
CA ASN A 227 9.79 25.89 -15.01
C ASN A 227 10.55 26.99 -15.76
N ALA A 228 9.87 28.00 -16.29
CA ALA A 228 10.51 29.17 -16.91
C ALA A 228 11.35 29.97 -15.90
N ALA A 229 10.84 30.17 -14.68
CA ALA A 229 11.57 30.83 -13.59
C ALA A 229 12.81 30.02 -13.18
N ILE A 230 12.67 28.71 -12.97
CA ILE A 230 13.78 27.81 -12.64
C ILE A 230 14.85 27.81 -13.73
N HIS A 231 14.46 27.76 -15.00
CA HIS A 231 15.38 27.83 -16.13
C HIS A 231 16.14 29.18 -16.16
N THR A 232 15.44 30.29 -15.91
CA THR A 232 16.06 31.62 -15.88
C THR A 232 17.06 31.74 -14.74
N LEU A 233 16.67 31.31 -13.53
CA LEU A 233 17.52 31.33 -12.34
C LEU A 233 18.72 30.39 -12.46
N GLY A 234 18.55 29.22 -13.10
CA GLY A 234 19.63 28.26 -13.33
C GLY A 234 20.72 28.74 -14.31
N ASN A 235 20.41 29.71 -15.17
CA ASN A 235 21.36 30.31 -16.11
C ASN A 235 22.10 31.54 -15.56
N GLN A 236 21.75 32.00 -14.36
CA GLN A 236 22.45 33.11 -13.72
C GLN A 236 23.84 32.68 -13.23
N PRO A 237 24.87 33.52 -13.37
CA PRO A 237 26.21 33.19 -12.90
C PRO A 237 26.33 33.23 -11.37
N GLN A 238 25.45 33.97 -10.69
CA GLN A 238 25.40 34.05 -9.23
C GLN A 238 24.58 32.91 -8.63
N ASN A 239 24.91 32.55 -7.38
CA ASN A 239 24.03 31.73 -6.56
C ASN A 239 22.83 32.56 -6.08
N TRP A 240 21.69 31.91 -5.95
CA TRP A 240 20.44 32.50 -5.44
C TRP A 240 19.84 31.61 -4.37
N CYS A 241 19.17 32.21 -3.38
CA CYS A 241 18.59 31.44 -2.27
C CYS A 241 17.07 31.38 -2.35
N ARG A 242 16.51 30.22 -2.01
CA ARG A 242 15.06 29.92 -2.15
C ARG A 242 14.18 30.70 -1.17
N ASP A 243 14.76 31.24 -0.10
CA ASP A 243 14.09 32.06 0.90
C ASP A 243 14.14 33.56 0.57
N ASP A 244 14.65 33.94 -0.60
CA ASP A 244 14.66 35.31 -1.06
C ASP A 244 13.26 35.73 -1.54
N ASN A 245 12.64 36.65 -0.79
CA ASN A 245 11.30 37.17 -1.06
C ASN A 245 11.21 37.96 -2.38
N GLU A 246 12.34 38.38 -2.97
CA GLU A 246 12.33 39.04 -4.28
C GLU A 246 12.14 38.04 -5.43
N LEU A 247 12.32 36.73 -5.16
CA LEU A 247 12.07 35.69 -6.14
C LEU A 247 10.58 35.40 -6.24
N SER A 248 10.02 35.62 -7.42
CA SER A 248 8.65 35.22 -7.76
C SER A 248 8.52 33.72 -8.01
N LEU A 249 9.05 32.89 -7.10
CA LEU A 249 8.91 31.44 -7.15
C LEU A 249 7.74 30.99 -6.27
N TYR A 250 6.94 30.09 -6.80
CA TYR A 250 5.74 29.58 -6.14
C TYR A 250 5.61 28.07 -6.33
N ASP A 251 4.82 27.40 -5.51
CA ASP A 251 4.50 25.98 -5.65
C ASP A 251 3.31 25.81 -6.60
N PRO A 252 3.47 25.17 -7.79
CA PRO A 252 2.35 24.93 -8.68
C PRO A 252 1.32 24.00 -8.03
N PHE A 253 0.13 24.55 -7.78
CA PHE A 253 -0.92 23.88 -7.03
C PHE A 253 -2.28 24.12 -7.69
N ASP A 254 -3.12 23.08 -7.73
CA ASP A 254 -4.48 23.19 -8.25
C ASP A 254 -5.49 22.64 -7.21
N PRO A 255 -6.42 23.49 -6.72
CA PRO A 255 -7.42 23.09 -5.73
C PRO A 255 -8.31 21.93 -6.18
N ILE A 256 -8.44 21.68 -7.48
CA ILE A 256 -9.29 20.59 -8.00
C ILE A 256 -8.87 19.22 -7.43
N TYR A 257 -7.58 19.02 -7.15
CA TYR A 257 -7.07 17.75 -6.60
C TYR A 257 -7.43 17.53 -5.13
N ILE A 258 -7.86 18.58 -4.43
CA ILE A 258 -8.33 18.51 -3.04
C ILE A 258 -9.78 19.00 -2.89
N GLN A 259 -10.53 19.10 -3.99
CA GLN A 259 -11.89 19.64 -4.02
C GLN A 259 -12.77 19.00 -2.94
N GLU A 260 -12.79 17.66 -2.90
CA GLU A 260 -13.56 16.91 -1.91
C GLU A 260 -13.20 17.31 -0.46
N ALA A 261 -11.92 17.52 -0.17
CA ALA A 261 -11.49 17.90 1.17
C ALA A 261 -11.92 19.33 1.55
N LEU A 262 -12.04 20.23 0.57
CA LEU A 262 -12.47 21.61 0.75
C LEU A 262 -14.00 21.77 0.78
N GLU A 263 -14.75 20.91 0.07
CA GLU A 263 -16.21 21.02 -0.07
C GLU A 263 -17.01 20.09 0.84
N SER A 264 -16.56 18.85 1.06
CA SER A 264 -17.40 17.82 1.71
C SER A 264 -17.29 17.78 3.23
N LYS A 265 -16.38 18.56 3.80
CA LYS A 265 -16.15 18.60 5.25
C LYS A 265 -16.80 19.83 5.85
N SER A 266 -17.42 19.66 7.02
CA SER A 266 -17.96 20.76 7.83
C SER A 266 -16.88 21.73 8.33
N LEU A 267 -15.62 21.29 8.32
CA LEU A 267 -14.45 22.08 8.65
C LEU A 267 -13.46 21.99 7.49
N SER A 268 -13.20 23.13 6.86
CA SER A 268 -12.18 23.28 5.81
C SER A 268 -10.96 24.01 6.37
N LEU A 269 -9.78 23.59 5.94
CA LEU A 269 -8.50 24.20 6.28
C LEU A 269 -7.96 25.09 5.15
N GLY A 270 -8.84 25.50 4.22
CA GLY A 270 -8.44 26.29 3.05
C GLY A 270 -7.78 27.63 3.41
N HIS A 271 -8.17 28.26 4.52
CA HIS A 271 -7.53 29.50 4.99
C HIS A 271 -6.04 29.31 5.34
N LEU A 272 -5.60 28.10 5.70
CA LEU A 272 -4.19 27.78 5.91
C LEU A 272 -3.43 27.55 4.59
N ILE A 273 -4.13 27.31 3.49
CA ILE A 273 -3.55 27.05 2.16
C ILE A 273 -3.49 28.33 1.33
N PHE A 274 -4.59 29.08 1.29
CA PHE A 274 -4.74 30.28 0.46
C PHE A 274 -4.50 31.59 1.24
N GLY A 275 -4.39 31.51 2.56
CA GLY A 275 -4.45 32.69 3.43
C GLY A 275 -5.89 33.12 3.70
N GLU A 276 -6.12 33.79 4.83
CA GLU A 276 -7.47 34.13 5.30
C GLU A 276 -8.22 35.07 4.34
N LYS A 277 -7.53 36.10 3.85
CA LYS A 277 -8.12 37.10 2.94
C LYS A 277 -8.58 36.48 1.62
N ASP A 278 -7.72 35.71 0.96
CA ASP A 278 -8.04 35.10 -0.33
C ASP A 278 -9.05 33.97 -0.16
N TRP A 279 -8.97 33.20 0.93
CA TRP A 279 -9.95 32.18 1.24
C TRP A 279 -11.37 32.73 1.41
N MET A 280 -11.51 33.87 2.11
CA MET A 280 -12.80 34.56 2.25
C MET A 280 -13.37 35.00 0.89
N HIS A 281 -12.52 35.43 -0.03
CA HIS A 281 -12.91 35.79 -1.39
C HIS A 281 -13.34 34.54 -2.19
N LEU A 282 -12.54 33.47 -2.12
CA LEU A 282 -12.71 32.22 -2.87
C LEU A 282 -13.95 31.41 -2.47
N GLN A 283 -14.36 31.44 -1.20
CA GLN A 283 -15.47 30.62 -0.70
C GLN A 283 -16.88 31.14 -1.00
N GLN A 284 -17.03 32.34 -1.57
CA GLN A 284 -18.33 32.96 -1.86
C GLN A 284 -19.33 32.84 -0.68
N GLN A 285 -18.84 32.99 0.56
CA GLN A 285 -19.60 32.97 1.83
C GLN A 285 -20.26 31.64 2.26
N LYS A 286 -19.95 30.49 1.65
CA LYS A 286 -20.65 29.22 2.01
C LYS A 286 -20.31 28.62 3.37
N PHE A 287 -19.20 29.02 4.00
CA PHE A 287 -18.79 28.48 5.31
C PHE A 287 -18.37 29.61 6.25
N CYS A 288 -19.07 29.72 7.39
CA CYS A 288 -18.74 30.65 8.45
C CYS A 288 -17.75 29.98 9.41
N HIS A 289 -16.58 30.60 9.62
CA HIS A 289 -15.58 30.22 10.62
C HIS A 289 -16.18 30.31 12.04
N GLN A 290 -16.82 29.24 12.51
CA GLN A 290 -17.37 29.24 13.88
C GLN A 290 -16.53 28.45 14.90
N ALA A 291 -15.46 27.77 14.47
CA ALA A 291 -14.51 27.15 15.40
C ALA A 291 -13.08 27.23 14.86
N THR A 292 -12.18 27.85 15.62
CA THR A 292 -10.73 27.73 15.43
C THR A 292 -10.36 26.27 15.61
N ASP A 293 -10.00 25.60 14.51
CA ASP A 293 -9.61 24.21 14.58
C ASP A 293 -8.25 24.05 15.31
N PRO A 294 -7.99 22.88 15.91
CA PRO A 294 -6.76 22.66 16.67
C PRO A 294 -5.48 22.87 15.86
N LEU A 295 -5.50 22.67 14.54
CA LEU A 295 -4.32 22.83 13.70
C LEU A 295 -4.03 24.32 13.45
N THR A 296 -5.05 25.12 13.20
CA THR A 296 -4.93 26.58 13.14
C THR A 296 -4.42 27.14 14.47
N LEU A 297 -4.95 26.69 15.61
CA LEU A 297 -4.45 27.11 16.93
C LEU A 297 -2.96 26.76 17.11
N MET A 298 -2.56 25.55 16.74
CA MET A 298 -1.16 25.14 16.80
C MET A 298 -0.27 26.02 15.91
N PHE A 299 -0.71 26.38 14.71
CA PHE A 299 0.07 27.28 13.83
C PHE A 299 0.12 28.70 14.36
N MET A 300 -0.96 29.21 14.97
CA MET A 300 -0.99 30.52 15.63
C MET A 300 -0.03 30.56 16.82
N GLU A 301 -0.02 29.53 17.67
CA GLU A 301 0.90 29.40 18.81
C GLU A 301 2.37 29.38 18.39
N ARG A 302 2.67 28.81 17.22
CA ARG A 302 4.03 28.75 16.67
C ARG A 302 4.44 30.01 15.91
N GLY A 303 3.55 30.99 15.74
CA GLY A 303 3.83 32.35 15.27
C GLY A 303 4.22 32.52 13.80
N GLU A 304 4.77 31.49 13.14
CA GLU A 304 5.42 31.65 11.83
C GLU A 304 4.54 31.25 10.64
N LEU A 305 3.62 30.30 10.79
CA LEU A 305 2.97 29.69 9.61
C LEU A 305 1.62 30.32 9.22
N VAL A 306 0.98 31.08 10.12
CA VAL A 306 -0.31 31.75 9.81
C VAL A 306 -0.12 33.15 9.25
N ARG A 307 1.05 33.76 9.50
CA ARG A 307 1.34 35.16 9.14
C ARG A 307 2.21 35.30 7.90
N ASN A 308 2.91 34.25 7.51
CA ASN A 308 3.75 34.26 6.32
C ASN A 308 2.88 34.07 5.08
N GLU A 309 3.21 34.80 4.02
CA GLU A 309 2.63 34.58 2.70
C GLU A 309 2.88 33.13 2.28
N THR A 310 1.87 32.50 1.71
CA THR A 310 2.03 31.13 1.23
C THR A 310 2.91 31.14 -0.02
N HIS A 311 3.56 30.02 -0.34
CA HIS A 311 4.27 29.90 -1.61
C HIS A 311 3.31 29.77 -2.81
N LEU A 312 2.04 30.18 -2.70
CA LEU A 312 1.13 30.23 -3.82
C LEU A 312 1.23 31.59 -4.52
N PRO A 313 1.02 31.65 -5.85
CA PRO A 313 1.09 32.90 -6.58
C PRO A 313 -0.05 33.85 -6.12
N PRO A 314 0.25 35.05 -5.62
CA PRO A 314 -0.75 35.99 -5.12
C PRO A 314 -1.76 36.37 -6.20
N GLY A 315 -3.05 36.37 -5.85
CA GLY A 315 -4.12 36.82 -6.76
C GLY A 315 -4.35 35.94 -7.99
N TYR A 316 -3.71 34.77 -8.09
CA TYR A 316 -3.87 33.88 -9.24
C TYR A 316 -5.23 33.15 -9.25
N TYR A 317 -5.73 32.80 -8.06
CA TYR A 317 -6.98 32.06 -7.92
C TYR A 317 -8.16 33.04 -7.83
N GLU A 318 -8.86 33.26 -8.94
CA GLU A 318 -10.15 33.99 -8.94
C GLU A 318 -11.32 33.13 -8.43
N SER A 319 -11.22 31.81 -8.64
CA SER A 319 -12.19 30.81 -8.21
C SER A 319 -11.49 29.47 -7.97
N LEU A 320 -11.93 28.70 -6.97
CA LEU A 320 -11.40 27.37 -6.69
C LEU A 320 -11.71 26.38 -7.81
N TYR A 321 -12.90 26.48 -8.42
CA TYR A 321 -13.38 25.52 -9.41
C TYR A 321 -14.05 26.23 -10.59
N PRO A 322 -13.25 26.75 -11.54
CA PRO A 322 -13.78 27.26 -12.80
C PRO A 322 -14.66 26.20 -13.48
N SER A 323 -15.88 26.58 -13.85
CA SER A 323 -16.97 25.70 -14.31
C SER A 323 -16.67 24.85 -15.55
N GLN A 324 -15.53 25.06 -16.21
CA GLN A 324 -15.12 24.38 -17.45
C GLN A 324 -13.86 23.49 -17.31
N GLN A 325 -13.28 23.34 -16.11
CA GLN A 325 -11.96 22.71 -15.96
C GLN A 325 -11.88 21.23 -16.37
N ARG A 326 -12.95 20.45 -16.24
CA ARG A 326 -12.90 19.02 -16.61
C ARG A 326 -12.75 18.78 -18.12
N ALA A 327 -13.05 19.78 -18.95
CA ALA A 327 -12.98 19.66 -20.41
C ALA A 327 -11.61 20.03 -21.00
N ASN A 328 -10.74 20.72 -20.26
CA ASN A 328 -9.51 21.32 -20.81
C ASN A 328 -8.26 20.78 -20.10
N TYR A 329 -7.87 19.56 -20.45
CA TYR A 329 -6.60 18.99 -20.01
C TYR A 329 -5.55 19.22 -21.09
N VAL A 330 -4.39 19.72 -20.69
CA VAL A 330 -3.23 19.87 -21.56
C VAL A 330 -2.14 18.91 -21.13
N GLN A 331 -1.40 18.37 -22.10
CA GLN A 331 -0.28 17.49 -21.80
C GLN A 331 0.93 18.33 -21.39
N ARG A 332 1.61 17.91 -20.32
CA ARG A 332 2.92 18.43 -19.93
C ARG A 332 3.91 17.30 -19.70
N PRO A 333 5.19 17.52 -20.03
CA PRO A 333 6.23 16.53 -19.78
C PRO A 333 6.37 16.28 -18.28
N THR A 334 6.84 15.09 -17.93
CA THR A 334 7.28 14.78 -16.57
C THR A 334 8.81 14.73 -16.50
N TYR A 335 9.35 14.95 -15.31
CA TYR A 335 10.75 14.83 -14.99
C TYR A 335 10.97 13.63 -14.06
N ALA A 336 12.09 12.93 -14.23
CA ALA A 336 12.45 11.79 -13.39
C ALA A 336 13.83 12.02 -12.79
N TYR A 337 13.98 11.86 -11.48
CA TYR A 337 15.21 12.18 -10.78
C TYR A 337 15.79 10.98 -10.05
N ASN A 338 17.12 10.93 -10.05
CA ASN A 338 17.92 10.01 -9.26
C ASN A 338 18.06 10.56 -7.83
N ALA A 339 17.44 9.88 -6.87
CA ALA A 339 17.63 10.12 -5.45
C ALA A 339 17.73 8.77 -4.71
N LYS A 340 17.71 8.80 -3.36
CA LYS A 340 17.62 7.57 -2.55
C LYS A 340 16.43 6.68 -2.97
N LYS A 341 15.37 7.30 -3.49
CA LYS A 341 14.27 6.66 -4.21
C LYS A 341 14.07 7.39 -5.54
N GLN A 342 13.55 6.72 -6.55
CA GLN A 342 13.19 7.37 -7.81
C GLN A 342 12.05 8.37 -7.55
N ILE A 343 12.22 9.61 -8.02
CA ILE A 343 11.22 10.68 -7.92
C ILE A 343 10.71 11.02 -9.32
N TRP A 344 9.41 11.23 -9.46
CA TRP A 344 8.78 11.77 -10.66
C TRP A 344 8.06 13.07 -10.33
N SER A 345 8.19 14.07 -11.20
CA SER A 345 7.65 15.41 -10.99
C SER A 345 7.09 15.98 -12.30
N VAL A 346 6.24 16.99 -12.19
CA VAL A 346 5.80 17.84 -13.31
C VAL A 346 6.54 19.16 -13.37
N VAL A 347 7.35 19.45 -12.35
CA VAL A 347 8.21 20.63 -12.26
C VAL A 347 9.69 20.23 -12.24
N GLN A 348 10.53 21.11 -12.76
CA GLN A 348 11.98 20.96 -12.74
C GLN A 348 12.53 21.03 -11.31
N CYS A 349 13.63 20.32 -11.06
CA CYS A 349 14.34 20.43 -9.79
C CYS A 349 15.15 21.73 -9.73
N PHE A 350 15.51 22.14 -8.52
CA PHE A 350 16.37 23.29 -8.31
C PHE A 350 17.73 23.10 -8.99
N PRO A 351 18.26 24.13 -9.68
CA PRO A 351 19.56 24.10 -10.33
C PRO A 351 20.68 24.12 -9.29
N SER A 352 21.89 23.75 -9.72
CA SER A 352 23.06 23.64 -8.82
C SER A 352 23.51 24.96 -8.17
N ASN A 353 23.11 26.10 -8.72
CA ASN A 353 23.37 27.44 -8.16
C ASN A 353 22.30 27.90 -7.14
N SER A 354 21.37 27.02 -6.75
CA SER A 354 20.35 27.31 -5.74
C SER A 354 20.80 26.92 -4.32
N CYS A 355 20.70 27.85 -3.36
CA CYS A 355 20.83 27.63 -1.90
C CYS A 355 19.47 27.55 -1.21
N SER A 356 19.37 26.81 -0.11
CA SER A 356 18.13 26.78 0.69
C SER A 356 17.89 28.09 1.43
N THR A 357 18.94 28.65 2.04
CA THR A 357 18.85 29.89 2.80
C THR A 357 20.13 30.72 2.64
N ALA A 358 20.01 32.05 2.64
CA ALA A 358 21.18 32.94 2.60
C ALA A 358 22.08 32.81 3.85
N ARG A 359 21.53 32.28 4.95
CA ARG A 359 22.20 32.16 6.25
C ARG A 359 23.08 30.92 6.38
N LEU A 360 22.92 29.94 5.50
CA LEU A 360 23.73 28.73 5.49
C LEU A 360 24.60 28.77 4.24
N GLU A 361 25.86 29.17 4.41
CA GLU A 361 26.92 28.99 3.40
C GLU A 361 27.23 27.49 3.27
N GLY A 362 26.30 26.75 2.68
CA GLY A 362 26.38 25.31 2.44
C GLY A 362 25.62 25.01 1.16
N LYS A 363 26.27 24.31 0.22
CA LYS A 363 25.63 23.83 -1.01
C LYS A 363 24.34 23.09 -0.66
N SER A 364 23.30 23.22 -1.49
CA SER A 364 22.09 22.37 -1.42
C SER A 364 22.51 20.91 -1.14
N ASP A 365 22.17 20.39 0.04
CA ASP A 365 22.69 19.11 0.57
C ASP A 365 22.39 17.91 -0.34
N GLN A 366 21.53 18.08 -1.34
CA GLN A 366 21.25 17.05 -2.32
C GLN A 366 21.04 17.66 -3.72
N VAL A 367 21.96 17.34 -4.63
CA VAL A 367 21.78 17.56 -6.07
C VAL A 367 21.06 16.33 -6.61
N TYR A 368 19.87 16.53 -7.17
CA TYR A 368 19.12 15.48 -7.84
C TYR A 368 19.54 15.45 -9.32
N GLU A 369 20.06 14.32 -9.78
CA GLU A 369 20.41 14.15 -11.19
C GLU A 369 19.15 13.75 -11.99
N GLU A 370 18.82 14.50 -13.02
CA GLU A 370 17.71 14.16 -13.91
C GLU A 370 18.08 12.97 -14.80
N PHE A 371 17.23 11.95 -14.84
CA PHE A 371 17.31 10.93 -15.87
C PHE A 371 16.86 11.53 -17.20
N THR A 372 17.73 11.51 -18.20
CA THR A 372 17.43 12.00 -19.55
C THR A 372 17.62 10.90 -20.60
N GLY A 373 17.15 11.16 -21.82
CA GLY A 373 17.41 10.31 -22.99
C GLY A 373 17.01 8.83 -22.81
N PRO A 374 17.88 7.87 -23.21
CA PRO A 374 17.61 6.44 -23.07
C PRO A 374 17.37 5.99 -21.62
N GLU A 375 18.02 6.64 -20.65
CA GLU A 375 17.91 6.23 -19.25
C GLU A 375 16.54 6.54 -18.66
N ARG A 376 15.98 7.69 -19.05
CA ARG A 376 14.58 8.05 -18.74
C ARG A 376 13.61 7.11 -19.42
N ARG A 377 13.81 6.83 -20.72
CA ARG A 377 12.91 5.95 -21.50
C ARG A 377 12.78 4.57 -20.85
N ARG A 378 13.89 3.96 -20.42
CA ARG A 378 13.89 2.67 -19.72
C ARG A 378 13.07 2.64 -18.42
N ARG A 379 12.75 3.79 -17.84
CA ARG A 379 11.97 3.93 -16.60
C ARG A 379 10.50 4.27 -16.83
N LEU A 380 10.10 4.53 -18.08
CA LEU A 380 8.70 4.74 -18.41
C LEU A 380 7.93 3.44 -18.19
N PHE A 381 6.73 3.55 -17.63
CA PHE A 381 5.86 2.41 -17.35
C PHE A 381 5.55 1.64 -18.63
N SER A 382 5.31 2.36 -19.74
CA SER A 382 5.11 1.78 -21.05
C SER A 382 6.31 0.92 -21.47
N THR A 383 7.51 1.49 -21.49
CA THR A 383 8.76 0.76 -21.83
C THR A 383 9.02 -0.40 -20.88
N ILE A 384 8.73 -0.27 -19.58
CA ILE A 384 8.84 -1.38 -18.62
C ILE A 384 7.90 -2.52 -19.02
N VAL A 385 6.66 -2.21 -19.40
CA VAL A 385 5.65 -3.21 -19.75
C VAL A 385 5.87 -3.81 -21.15
N THR A 386 6.33 -3.01 -22.12
CA THR A 386 6.38 -3.41 -23.54
C THR A 386 7.75 -3.88 -24.01
N GLU A 387 8.83 -3.30 -23.48
CA GLU A 387 10.19 -3.54 -23.95
C GLU A 387 11.03 -4.30 -22.93
N SER A 388 10.72 -4.12 -21.64
CA SER A 388 11.37 -4.88 -20.58
C SER A 388 10.57 -6.14 -20.27
N GLN A 389 11.26 -7.24 -19.96
CA GLN A 389 10.64 -8.40 -19.28
C GLN A 389 10.41 -8.11 -17.78
N GLY A 390 10.54 -6.84 -17.38
CA GLY A 390 10.35 -6.38 -16.02
C GLY A 390 8.88 -6.32 -15.64
N VAL A 391 8.62 -6.48 -14.36
CA VAL A 391 7.28 -6.41 -13.79
C VAL A 391 7.15 -5.03 -13.15
N ALA A 392 6.25 -4.19 -13.67
CA ALA A 392 5.81 -3.02 -12.95
C ALA A 392 4.81 -3.48 -11.89
N ILE A 393 5.21 -3.53 -10.62
CA ILE A 393 4.37 -4.04 -9.54
C ILE A 393 3.23 -3.04 -9.26
N GLY A 394 2.06 -3.31 -9.82
CA GLY A 394 0.79 -2.72 -9.43
C GLY A 394 0.04 -3.63 -8.43
N PRO A 395 -1.11 -3.18 -7.91
CA PRO A 395 -1.95 -3.96 -6.97
C PRO A 395 -2.36 -5.34 -7.49
N LEU A 396 -2.36 -5.55 -8.81
CA LEU A 396 -2.71 -6.81 -9.47
C LEU A 396 -1.54 -7.81 -9.49
N GLU A 397 -0.28 -7.33 -9.47
CA GLU A 397 0.92 -8.18 -9.45
C GLU A 397 1.41 -8.55 -8.05
N TYR A 398 0.82 -8.00 -6.97
CA TYR A 398 1.10 -8.39 -5.58
C TYR A 398 0.82 -9.88 -5.28
N CYS A 399 0.17 -10.58 -6.20
CA CYS A 399 -0.20 -12.00 -6.06
C CYS A 399 0.69 -12.95 -6.89
N GLY A 400 1.75 -12.46 -7.54
CA GLY A 400 2.70 -13.33 -8.24
C GLY A 400 3.80 -13.84 -7.30
N ASN A 401 3.94 -15.17 -7.17
CA ASN A 401 5.11 -15.76 -6.52
C ASN A 401 6.34 -15.50 -7.39
N GLY A 402 7.21 -14.59 -6.95
CA GLY A 402 8.52 -14.37 -7.55
C GLY A 402 9.58 -15.18 -6.80
N ARG A 403 10.33 -16.05 -7.49
CA ARG A 403 11.48 -16.76 -6.92
C ARG A 403 12.72 -15.95 -7.18
N ILE A 404 13.49 -15.72 -6.13
CA ILE A 404 14.82 -15.14 -6.29
C ILE A 404 15.72 -16.24 -6.85
N LEU A 405 16.04 -16.17 -8.13
CA LEU A 405 17.07 -16.96 -8.76
C LEU A 405 18.43 -16.37 -8.39
N GLN A 406 19.29 -17.21 -7.83
CA GLN A 406 20.70 -16.88 -7.69
C GLN A 406 21.39 -17.31 -8.97
N LEU A 407 21.77 -16.34 -9.79
CA LEU A 407 22.49 -16.58 -11.04
C LEU A 407 23.88 -17.15 -10.75
N PRO A 408 24.54 -17.82 -11.72
CA PRO A 408 25.90 -18.34 -11.53
C PRO A 408 26.96 -17.26 -11.21
N SER A 409 26.64 -15.98 -11.49
CA SER A 409 27.40 -14.81 -11.07
C SER A 409 27.29 -14.44 -9.59
N GLY A 410 26.37 -15.08 -8.84
CA GLY A 410 26.01 -14.72 -7.46
C GLY A 410 24.96 -13.61 -7.37
N ARG A 411 24.60 -12.96 -8.49
CA ARG A 411 23.56 -11.92 -8.53
C ARG A 411 22.17 -12.55 -8.35
N LYS A 412 21.36 -11.93 -7.51
CA LYS A 412 19.96 -12.32 -7.27
C LYS A 412 19.06 -11.65 -8.31
N GLN A 413 18.25 -12.42 -9.02
CA GLN A 413 17.25 -11.95 -9.98
C GLN A 413 15.87 -12.52 -9.61
N LEU A 414 14.84 -11.69 -9.54
CA LEU A 414 13.47 -12.14 -9.30
C LEU A 414 12.90 -12.67 -10.62
N SER A 415 12.50 -13.95 -10.66
CA SER A 415 11.79 -14.57 -11.79
C SER A 415 10.37 -14.94 -11.36
N LEU A 416 9.40 -14.75 -12.25
CA LEU A 416 8.07 -15.36 -12.11
C LEU A 416 8.21 -16.87 -12.37
N VAL A 417 7.43 -17.70 -11.66
CA VAL A 417 7.84 -19.09 -11.32
C VAL A 417 6.95 -20.15 -11.95
N HIS A 418 5.88 -19.80 -12.67
CA HIS A 418 5.05 -20.85 -13.27
C HIS A 418 5.56 -21.26 -14.66
N LYS A 419 5.45 -22.55 -14.99
CA LYS A 419 5.70 -23.08 -16.35
C LYS A 419 4.84 -22.43 -17.45
N ALA A 420 3.79 -21.72 -17.07
CA ALA A 420 2.89 -20.99 -17.96
C ALA A 420 3.18 -19.47 -18.00
N ASP A 421 4.07 -18.98 -17.12
CA ASP A 421 4.56 -17.60 -17.21
C ASP A 421 5.52 -17.48 -18.40
N PRO A 422 5.67 -16.28 -19.00
CA PRO A 422 6.67 -16.06 -20.03
C PRO A 422 8.07 -16.33 -19.45
N MET A 423 8.59 -17.53 -19.73
CA MET A 423 9.95 -17.92 -19.39
C MET A 423 10.93 -17.03 -20.14
N LEU A 424 12.10 -16.78 -19.56
CA LEU A 424 13.21 -16.22 -20.32
C LEU A 424 13.48 -17.17 -21.49
N SER A 425 13.46 -16.64 -22.70
CA SER A 425 13.80 -17.43 -23.88
C SER A 425 15.21 -18.02 -23.72
N ILE A 426 15.46 -19.22 -24.27
CA ILE A 426 16.82 -19.82 -24.29
C ILE A 426 17.84 -18.82 -24.82
N ARG A 427 17.44 -17.99 -25.80
CA ARG A 427 18.26 -16.91 -26.34
C ARG A 427 18.65 -15.87 -25.28
N GLN A 428 17.74 -15.45 -24.41
CA GLN A 428 18.02 -14.48 -23.35
C GLN A 428 18.93 -15.08 -22.28
N ILE A 429 18.67 -16.31 -21.84
CA ILE A 429 19.52 -17.02 -20.88
C ILE A 429 20.94 -17.17 -21.45
N THR A 430 21.03 -17.52 -22.73
CA THR A 430 22.31 -17.64 -23.45
C THR A 430 23.04 -16.29 -23.53
N GLN A 431 22.35 -15.21 -23.90
CA GLN A 431 22.94 -13.87 -23.99
C GLN A 431 23.43 -13.38 -22.63
N GLN A 432 22.64 -13.58 -21.58
CA GLN A 432 23.01 -13.23 -20.22
C GLN A 432 24.21 -14.04 -19.73
N ALA A 433 24.20 -15.36 -19.91
CA ALA A 433 25.32 -16.23 -19.55
C ALA A 433 26.61 -15.86 -20.31
N LYS A 434 26.50 -15.50 -21.60
CA LYS A 434 27.64 -14.98 -22.39
C LYS A 434 28.20 -13.69 -21.81
N HIS A 435 27.33 -12.73 -21.49
CA HIS A 435 27.74 -11.45 -20.94
C HIS A 435 28.40 -11.62 -19.56
N GLU A 436 27.80 -12.41 -18.67
CA GLU A 436 28.38 -12.69 -17.35
C GLU A 436 29.72 -13.41 -17.43
N PHE A 437 29.86 -14.38 -18.33
CA PHE A 437 31.14 -15.06 -18.57
C PHE A 437 32.22 -14.04 -18.94
N ARG A 438 31.90 -13.07 -19.81
CA ARG A 438 32.84 -12.03 -20.23
C ARG A 438 33.25 -11.11 -19.07
N LEU A 439 32.29 -10.70 -18.25
CA LEU A 439 32.54 -9.89 -17.04
C LEU A 439 33.43 -10.64 -16.05
N LYS A 440 33.09 -11.90 -15.71
CA LYS A 440 33.82 -12.73 -14.75
C LYS A 440 35.28 -12.97 -15.15
N ASN A 441 35.54 -13.07 -16.45
CA ASN A 441 36.88 -13.27 -17.00
C ASN A 441 37.58 -11.96 -17.39
N ASN A 442 37.02 -10.79 -17.00
CA ASN A 442 37.58 -9.47 -17.32
C ASN A 442 37.80 -9.24 -18.83
N LEU A 443 37.01 -9.87 -19.68
CA LEU A 443 37.13 -9.78 -21.14
C LEU A 443 36.63 -8.44 -21.68
N ASP A 444 35.83 -7.71 -20.90
CA ASP A 444 35.30 -6.39 -21.26
C ASP A 444 36.15 -5.23 -20.71
N GLN A 445 37.29 -5.50 -20.06
CA GLN A 445 38.18 -4.43 -19.59
C GLN A 445 38.80 -3.66 -20.78
N PRO A 446 39.02 -2.33 -20.65
CA PRO A 446 39.70 -1.53 -21.66
C PRO A 446 41.05 -2.15 -22.04
N GLY A 447 41.28 -2.40 -23.34
CA GLY A 447 42.48 -3.06 -23.86
C GLY A 447 42.34 -4.57 -24.11
N LYS A 448 41.42 -5.26 -23.43
CA LYS A 448 41.13 -6.70 -23.66
C LYS A 448 39.89 -6.94 -24.52
N ALA A 449 38.97 -5.99 -24.55
CA ALA A 449 37.71 -6.10 -25.30
C ALA A 449 37.87 -6.31 -26.82
N LYS A 450 39.04 -5.99 -27.39
CA LYS A 450 39.35 -6.14 -28.83
C LYS A 450 40.04 -7.47 -29.17
N VAL A 451 40.38 -8.30 -28.20
CA VAL A 451 41.08 -9.58 -28.45
C VAL A 451 40.04 -10.68 -28.64
N ALA A 452 40.19 -11.46 -29.72
CA ALA A 452 39.35 -12.63 -29.97
C ALA A 452 39.46 -13.62 -28.79
N MET A 453 38.33 -14.23 -28.42
CA MET A 453 38.35 -15.27 -27.39
C MET A 453 39.21 -16.44 -27.88
N THR A 454 40.04 -16.97 -26.98
CA THR A 454 40.79 -18.20 -27.25
C THR A 454 39.82 -19.38 -27.39
N GLU A 455 40.23 -20.42 -28.10
CA GLU A 455 39.45 -21.66 -28.24
C GLU A 455 39.05 -22.24 -26.88
N ARG A 456 39.99 -22.25 -25.91
CA ARG A 456 39.72 -22.65 -24.54
C ARG A 456 38.61 -21.83 -23.88
N GLN A 457 38.61 -20.51 -24.08
CA GLN A 457 37.57 -19.62 -23.55
C GLN A 457 36.21 -19.84 -24.23
N HIS A 458 36.19 -20.18 -25.53
CA HIS A 458 34.97 -20.56 -26.23
C HIS A 458 34.35 -21.84 -25.66
N ILE A 459 35.17 -22.85 -25.40
CA ILE A 459 34.73 -24.11 -24.77
C ILE A 459 34.17 -23.83 -23.36
N THR A 460 34.90 -23.10 -22.52
CA THR A 460 34.42 -22.77 -21.16
C THR A 460 33.16 -21.90 -21.17
N GLN A 461 33.02 -20.98 -22.13
CA GLN A 461 31.79 -20.19 -22.27
C GLN A 461 30.60 -21.06 -22.68
N ALA A 462 30.81 -22.04 -23.58
CA ALA A 462 29.77 -22.98 -23.99
C ALA A 462 29.28 -23.85 -22.83
N GLU A 463 30.21 -24.37 -22.01
CA GLU A 463 29.88 -25.11 -20.78
C GLU A 463 29.11 -24.23 -19.79
N TYR A 464 29.54 -22.98 -19.59
CA TYR A 464 28.86 -22.04 -18.70
C TYR A 464 27.41 -21.73 -19.16
N ILE A 465 27.20 -21.54 -20.47
CA ILE A 465 25.87 -21.38 -21.06
C ILE A 465 25.03 -22.64 -20.84
N LYS A 466 25.61 -23.83 -21.09
CA LYS A 466 24.92 -25.11 -20.91
C LYS A 466 24.46 -25.28 -19.47
N THR A 467 25.34 -25.08 -18.49
CA THR A 467 24.99 -25.14 -17.06
C THR A 467 23.91 -24.12 -16.69
N ALA A 468 23.98 -22.89 -17.19
CA ALA A 468 22.97 -21.86 -16.91
C ALA A 468 21.59 -22.24 -17.47
N VAL A 469 21.54 -22.81 -18.68
CA VAL A 469 20.31 -23.30 -19.31
C VAL A 469 19.77 -24.52 -18.56
N GLU A 470 20.59 -25.52 -18.26
CA GLU A 470 20.19 -26.72 -17.50
C GLU A 470 19.68 -26.36 -16.10
N THR A 471 20.38 -25.48 -15.38
CA THR A 471 19.95 -25.00 -14.06
C THR A 471 18.59 -24.31 -14.13
N TYR A 472 18.34 -23.52 -15.17
CA TYR A 472 17.06 -22.83 -15.38
C TYR A 472 15.90 -23.78 -15.72
N TRP A 473 16.18 -24.87 -16.45
CA TRP A 473 15.16 -25.88 -16.79
C TRP A 473 14.86 -26.87 -15.67
N LEU A 474 15.85 -27.13 -14.81
CA LEU A 474 15.71 -28.02 -13.65
C LEU A 474 15.12 -27.29 -12.42
N SER A 475 15.16 -25.96 -12.40
CA SER A 475 14.59 -25.11 -11.34
C SER A 475 13.12 -24.81 -11.53
#